data_AF-A0A4P6HJU5-F1
#
_entry.id   AF-A0A4P6HJU5-F1
#
_cell.length_a   1.000
_cell.length_b   1.000
_cell.length_c   1.000
_cell.angle_alpha   90.00
_cell.angle_beta   90.00
_cell.angle_gamma   90.00
#
_symmetry.space_group_name_H-M   'P 1'
#
loop_
_entity.id
_entity.type
_entity.pdbx_description
1 polymer ?
#
loop_
_entity_poly.entity_id
_entity_poly.type
_entity_poly.pdbx_seq_one_letter_code
_entity_poly.pdbx_strand_id
1 'polypeptide(L)'
;MIQASSVQEILYNFSMFSFREFAAKSKTVPLCEHAESRVFKMLLKSDKITATEATMLSDKDKKVLFELLTQHIMFLELAPDFTFPDGLLDGSSGMELGLPLLTYIHETAWLFPKPTQESS
;
A
#
# COMPACT_ATOMS: atom_id res chain seq x y z
N MET A 1 7.60 -5.22 20.27
CA MET A 1 7.17 -4.04 19.48
C MET A 1 8.03 -3.94 18.24
N ILE A 2 7.43 -3.62 17.09
CA ILE A 2 8.11 -3.43 15.81
C ILE A 2 8.33 -1.93 15.57
N GLN A 3 9.52 -1.56 15.07
CA GLN A 3 9.85 -0.15 14.75
C GLN A 3 9.24 0.27 13.40
N ALA A 4 8.90 1.55 13.27
CA ALA A 4 8.38 2.11 12.02
C ALA A 4 9.29 1.84 10.81
N SER A 5 10.61 1.88 11.01
CA SER A 5 11.60 1.57 9.97
C SER A 5 11.46 0.17 9.40
N SER A 6 11.14 -0.84 10.23
CA SER A 6 10.93 -2.22 9.76
C SER A 6 9.67 -2.33 8.90
N VAL A 7 8.58 -1.65 9.28
CA VAL A 7 7.35 -1.62 8.47
C VAL A 7 7.62 -0.88 7.16
N GLN A 8 8.32 0.26 7.22
CA GLN A 8 8.66 1.06 6.07
C GLN A 8 9.49 0.27 5.06
N GLU A 9 10.51 -0.46 5.51
CA GLU A 9 11.36 -1.30 4.66
C GLU A 9 10.54 -2.37 3.92
N ILE A 10 9.62 -3.04 4.62
CA ILE A 10 8.72 -4.05 4.02
C ILE A 10 7.85 -3.42 2.93
N LEU A 11 7.19 -2.30 3.24
CA LEU A 11 6.32 -1.61 2.28
C LEU A 11 7.11 -1.07 1.07
N TYR A 12 8.31 -0.53 1.31
CA TYR A 12 9.19 -0.03 0.27
C TYR A 12 9.64 -1.16 -0.66
N ASN A 13 10.14 -2.26 -0.11
CA ASN A 13 10.59 -3.41 -0.90
C ASN A 13 9.43 -3.99 -1.72
N PHE A 14 8.27 -4.21 -1.11
CA PHE A 14 7.08 -4.66 -1.82
C PHE A 14 6.69 -3.72 -2.96
N SER A 15 6.73 -2.41 -2.72
CA SER A 15 6.41 -1.41 -3.73
C SER A 15 7.40 -1.43 -4.90
N MET A 16 8.69 -1.63 -4.61
CA MET A 16 9.73 -1.77 -5.63
C MET A 16 9.55 -3.02 -6.48
N PHE A 17 9.22 -4.17 -5.89
CA PHE A 17 8.97 -5.39 -6.66
C PHE A 17 7.65 -5.35 -7.44
N SER A 18 6.63 -4.66 -6.92
CA SER A 18 5.28 -4.65 -7.50
C SER A 18 5.06 -3.54 -8.54
N PHE A 19 5.69 -2.39 -8.35
CA PHE A 19 5.30 -1.16 -9.05
C PHE A 19 6.45 -0.40 -9.71
N ARG A 20 7.67 -0.95 -9.78
CA ARG A 20 8.82 -0.27 -10.43
C ARG A 20 8.51 0.24 -11.84
N GLU A 21 7.89 -0.60 -12.67
CA GLU A 21 7.52 -0.21 -14.04
C GLU A 21 6.27 0.68 -14.07
N PHE A 22 5.40 0.57 -13.06
CA PHE A 22 4.18 1.36 -12.95
C PHE A 22 4.42 2.77 -12.41
N ALA A 23 5.49 2.99 -11.63
CA ALA A 23 5.76 4.26 -10.94
C ALA A 23 5.76 5.47 -11.90
N ALA A 24 6.38 5.34 -13.07
CA ALA A 24 6.38 6.39 -14.09
C ALA A 24 4.97 6.64 -14.67
N LYS A 25 4.21 5.55 -14.91
CA LYS A 25 2.85 5.59 -15.44
C LYS A 25 1.82 6.10 -14.43
N SER A 26 2.07 5.92 -13.14
CA SER A 26 1.14 6.31 -12.06
C SER A 26 0.72 7.78 -12.13
N LYS A 27 1.57 8.66 -12.67
CA LYS A 27 1.30 10.10 -12.81
C LYS A 27 0.19 10.43 -13.80
N THR A 28 -0.06 9.54 -14.77
CA THR A 28 -1.08 9.76 -15.81
C THR A 28 -2.33 8.92 -15.60
N VAL A 29 -2.30 7.96 -14.67
CA VAL A 29 -3.47 7.14 -14.32
C VAL A 29 -4.27 7.86 -13.22
N PRO A 30 -5.52 8.28 -13.49
CA PRO A 30 -6.35 8.93 -12.48
C PRO A 30 -6.79 7.92 -11.41
N LEU A 31 -6.95 8.40 -10.18
CA LEU A 31 -7.66 7.67 -9.13
C LEU A 31 -9.10 7.37 -9.57
N CYS A 32 -9.66 6.25 -9.12
CA CYS A 32 -10.99 5.83 -9.51
C CYS A 32 -11.70 5.17 -8.33
N GLU A 33 -12.85 5.69 -7.92
CA GLU A 33 -13.60 5.20 -6.75
C GLU A 33 -13.99 3.72 -6.87
N HIS A 34 -14.29 3.27 -8.09
CA HIS A 34 -14.60 1.86 -8.36
C HIS A 34 -13.36 0.97 -8.17
N ALA A 35 -12.18 1.46 -8.52
CA ALA A 35 -10.92 0.77 -8.26
C ALA A 35 -10.60 0.78 -6.76
N GLU A 36 -10.86 1.88 -6.08
CA GLU A 36 -10.70 2.00 -4.63
C GLU A 36 -11.54 0.95 -3.90
N SER A 37 -12.81 0.85 -4.24
CA SER A 37 -13.72 -0.16 -3.68
C SER A 37 -13.24 -1.59 -3.92
N ARG A 38 -12.60 -1.88 -5.07
CA ARG A 38 -12.03 -3.21 -5.35
C ARG A 38 -10.77 -3.47 -4.53
N VAL A 39 -9.86 -2.51 -4.46
CA VAL A 39 -8.63 -2.63 -3.68
C VAL A 39 -8.95 -2.79 -2.20
N PHE A 40 -9.89 -2.03 -1.65
CA PHE A 40 -10.26 -2.15 -0.23
C PHE A 40 -10.88 -3.51 0.08
N LYS A 41 -11.73 -4.03 -0.82
CA LYS A 41 -12.23 -5.41 -0.72
C LYS A 41 -11.11 -6.44 -0.78
N MET A 42 -10.08 -6.21 -1.60
CA MET A 42 -8.91 -7.09 -1.68
C MET A 42 -8.10 -7.06 -0.39
N LEU A 43 -7.82 -5.89 0.18
CA LEU A 43 -7.08 -5.74 1.45
C LEU A 43 -7.74 -6.51 2.61
N LEU A 44 -9.08 -6.55 2.66
CA LEU A 44 -9.82 -7.24 3.73
C LEU A 44 -10.08 -8.73 3.48
N LYS A 45 -10.11 -9.17 2.23
CA LYS A 45 -10.49 -10.55 1.87
C LYS A 45 -9.32 -11.47 1.56
N SER A 46 -8.16 -10.90 1.28
CA SER A 46 -6.96 -11.67 0.98
C SER A 46 -6.21 -12.01 2.26
N ASP A 47 -5.86 -13.27 2.44
CA ASP A 47 -4.95 -13.69 3.53
C ASP A 47 -3.55 -13.08 3.35
N LYS A 48 -3.14 -12.90 2.09
CA LYS A 48 -1.95 -12.15 1.69
C LYS A 48 -2.09 -11.60 0.27
N ILE A 49 -1.27 -10.61 -0.07
CA ILE A 49 -1.08 -10.12 -1.44
C ILE A 49 0.40 -10.27 -1.81
N THR A 50 0.70 -10.97 -2.88
CA THR A 50 2.06 -11.10 -3.41
C THR A 50 2.39 -9.96 -4.38
N ALA A 51 3.69 -9.68 -4.55
CA ALA A 51 4.14 -8.68 -5.51
C ALA A 51 3.74 -9.05 -6.95
N THR A 52 3.75 -10.35 -7.29
CA THR A 52 3.28 -10.86 -8.58
C THR A 52 1.79 -10.65 -8.78
N GLU A 53 0.95 -10.85 -7.77
CA GLU A 53 -0.49 -10.54 -7.89
C GLU A 53 -0.71 -9.03 -8.06
N ALA A 54 0.03 -8.21 -7.32
CA ALA A 54 -0.02 -6.75 -7.44
C ALA A 54 0.40 -6.26 -8.84
N THR A 55 1.36 -6.91 -9.50
CA THR A 55 1.75 -6.58 -10.89
C THR A 55 0.70 -6.97 -11.92
N MET A 56 -0.22 -7.88 -11.60
CA MET A 56 -1.29 -8.33 -12.49
C MET A 56 -2.58 -7.49 -12.38
N LEU A 57 -2.65 -6.59 -11.41
CA LEU A 57 -3.78 -5.67 -11.24
C LEU A 57 -3.95 -4.74 -12.45
N SER A 58 -5.20 -4.28 -12.66
CA SER A 58 -5.47 -3.23 -13.65
C SER A 58 -4.73 -1.94 -13.28
N ASP A 59 -4.41 -1.09 -14.25
CA ASP A 59 -3.70 0.18 -13.98
C ASP A 59 -4.40 1.04 -12.91
N LYS A 60 -5.74 1.06 -12.92
CA LYS A 60 -6.53 1.82 -11.94
C LYS A 60 -6.44 1.23 -10.53
N ASP A 61 -6.43 -0.10 -10.42
CA ASP A 61 -6.27 -0.78 -9.12
C ASP A 61 -4.83 -0.62 -8.61
N LYS A 62 -3.83 -0.75 -9.51
CA LYS A 62 -2.42 -0.43 -9.21
C LYS A 62 -2.26 0.99 -8.71
N LYS A 63 -2.91 1.97 -9.35
CA LYS A 63 -2.86 3.36 -8.93
C LYS A 63 -3.31 3.52 -7.48
N VAL A 64 -4.45 2.95 -7.12
CA VAL A 64 -4.95 3.04 -5.74
C VAL A 64 -3.98 2.38 -4.76
N LEU A 65 -3.57 1.14 -5.02
CA LEU A 65 -2.69 0.41 -4.10
C LEU A 65 -1.33 1.13 -3.96
N PHE A 66 -0.75 1.59 -5.07
CA PHE A 66 0.50 2.34 -5.08
C PHE A 66 0.43 3.64 -4.26
N GLU A 67 -0.66 4.42 -4.39
CA GLU A 67 -0.85 5.64 -3.60
C GLU A 67 -1.02 5.34 -2.11
N LEU A 68 -1.78 4.31 -1.75
CA LEU A 68 -1.91 3.88 -0.35
C LEU A 68 -0.55 3.52 0.24
N LEU A 69 0.23 2.68 -0.42
CA LEU A 69 1.55 2.28 0.08
C LEU A 69 2.51 3.47 0.16
N THR A 70 2.48 4.35 -0.84
CA THR A 70 3.32 5.56 -0.85
C THR A 70 3.01 6.45 0.36
N GLN A 71 1.73 6.68 0.65
CA GLN A 71 1.33 7.47 1.83
C GLN A 71 1.78 6.82 3.14
N HIS A 72 1.68 5.49 3.27
CA HIS A 72 2.16 4.79 4.46
C HIS A 72 3.68 4.89 4.60
N ILE A 73 4.44 4.71 3.52
CA ILE A 73 5.90 4.88 3.53
C ILE A 73 6.28 6.31 3.96
N MET A 74 5.62 7.33 3.41
CA MET A 74 5.85 8.72 3.77
C MET A 74 5.51 9.01 5.24
N PHE A 75 4.38 8.50 5.74
CA PHE A 75 4.01 8.66 7.14
C PHE A 75 5.04 8.05 8.08
N LEU A 76 5.51 6.83 7.78
CA LEU A 76 6.53 6.15 8.58
C LEU A 76 7.88 6.87 8.55
N GLU A 77 8.22 7.52 7.43
CA GLU A 77 9.40 8.38 7.32
C GLU A 77 9.30 9.63 8.21
N LEU A 78 8.11 10.22 8.31
CA LEU A 78 7.84 11.39 9.15
C LEU A 78 7.67 11.05 10.64
N ALA A 79 7.43 9.79 10.98
CA ALA A 79 7.21 9.31 12.34
C ALA A 79 8.16 8.13 12.69
N PRO A 80 9.49 8.34 12.69
CA PRO A 80 10.47 7.25 12.85
C PRO A 80 10.41 6.57 14.23
N ASP A 81 9.93 7.29 15.26
CA ASP A 81 9.79 6.77 16.62
C ASP A 81 8.47 6.02 16.85
N PHE A 82 7.61 5.92 15.82
CA PHE A 82 6.35 5.19 15.93
C PHE A 82 6.62 3.69 16.08
N THR A 83 5.85 3.03 16.94
CA THR A 83 6.00 1.60 17.19
C THR A 83 4.69 0.86 16.98
N PHE A 84 4.81 -0.38 16.55
CA PHE A 84 3.68 -1.24 16.22
C PHE A 84 3.64 -2.46 17.13
N PRO A 85 2.44 -3.05 17.33
CA PRO A 85 2.29 -4.32 18.04
C PRO A 85 3.15 -5.43 17.43
N ASP A 86 3.58 -6.36 18.28
CA ASP A 86 4.17 -7.62 17.82
C ASP A 86 3.14 -8.37 16.97
N GLY A 87 3.60 -8.92 15.84
CA GLY A 87 2.74 -9.62 14.89
C GLY A 87 2.19 -8.79 13.74
N LEU A 88 2.38 -7.46 13.71
CA LEU A 88 1.92 -6.64 12.56
C LEU A 88 2.53 -7.12 11.22
N LEU A 89 3.77 -7.60 11.24
CA LEU A 89 4.48 -8.08 10.05
C LEU A 89 4.35 -9.59 9.83
N ASP A 90 3.48 -10.29 10.58
CA ASP A 90 3.31 -11.74 10.41
C ASP A 90 2.84 -12.05 8.98
N GLY A 91 3.55 -12.95 8.32
CA GLY A 91 3.31 -13.31 6.92
C GLY A 91 3.66 -12.20 5.91
N SER A 92 4.33 -11.13 6.34
CA SER A 92 4.78 -10.04 5.45
C SER A 92 6.28 -10.13 5.17
N SER A 93 6.67 -9.80 3.95
CA SER A 93 8.04 -9.73 3.46
C SER A 93 8.14 -8.67 2.36
N GLY A 94 9.34 -8.45 1.81
CA GLY A 94 9.49 -7.60 0.62
C GLY A 94 8.72 -8.11 -0.61
N MET A 95 8.25 -9.35 -0.64
CA MET A 95 7.51 -9.93 -1.77
C MET A 95 6.03 -10.19 -1.49
N GLU A 96 5.60 -10.10 -0.23
CA GLU A 96 4.26 -10.47 0.21
C GLU A 96 3.79 -9.54 1.34
N LEU A 97 2.55 -9.09 1.31
CA LEU A 97 1.92 -8.38 2.42
C LEU A 97 0.91 -9.32 3.08
N GLY A 98 1.12 -9.64 4.36
CA GLY A 98 0.26 -10.52 5.14
C GLY A 98 -0.94 -9.79 5.75
N LEU A 99 -1.97 -10.56 6.12
CA LEU A 99 -3.25 -10.05 6.61
C LEU A 99 -3.17 -8.96 7.70
N PRO A 100 -2.33 -9.06 8.75
CA PRO A 100 -2.27 -8.01 9.78
C PRO A 100 -1.86 -6.65 9.21
N LEU A 101 -0.87 -6.64 8.32
CA LEU A 101 -0.41 -5.43 7.64
C LEU A 101 -1.45 -4.92 6.63
N LEU A 102 -2.12 -5.81 5.89
CA LEU A 102 -3.21 -5.44 4.98
C LEU A 102 -4.39 -4.80 5.71
N THR A 103 -4.76 -5.36 6.86
CA THR A 103 -5.82 -4.84 7.73
C THR A 103 -5.47 -3.46 8.24
N TYR A 104 -4.22 -3.28 8.71
CA TYR A 104 -3.71 -1.99 9.14
C TYR A 104 -3.81 -0.93 8.02
N ILE A 105 -3.29 -1.23 6.82
CA ILE A 105 -3.34 -0.30 5.67
C ILE A 105 -4.77 0.08 5.30
N HIS A 106 -5.71 -0.87 5.42
CA HIS A 106 -7.12 -0.61 5.18
C HIS A 106 -7.74 0.31 6.25
N GLU A 107 -7.50 0.04 7.54
CA GLU A 107 -8.04 0.82 8.65
C GLU A 107 -7.50 2.24 8.70
N THR A 108 -6.24 2.42 8.30
CA THR A 108 -5.58 3.73 8.22
C THR A 108 -5.53 4.29 6.81
N ALA A 109 -6.42 3.84 5.92
CA ALA A 109 -6.43 4.27 4.53
C ALA A 109 -6.51 5.80 4.42
N TRP A 110 -5.72 6.36 3.50
CA TRP A 110 -5.63 7.80 3.25
C TRP A 110 -5.11 8.61 4.44
N LEU A 111 -3.91 8.28 4.92
CA LEU A 111 -3.17 9.02 5.95
C LEU A 111 -2.98 10.50 5.61
N PHE A 112 -2.97 10.84 4.33
CA PHE A 112 -2.97 12.22 3.83
C PHE A 112 -4.22 12.48 2.97
N PRO A 113 -4.66 13.75 2.85
CA PRO A 113 -5.74 14.11 1.94
C PRO A 113 -5.51 13.52 0.55
N LYS A 114 -6.56 12.94 -0.02
CA LYS A 114 -6.50 12.42 -1.39
C LYS A 114 -6.04 13.55 -2.33
N PRO A 115 -5.14 13.30 -3.29
CA PRO A 115 -4.88 14.25 -4.35
C PRO A 115 -6.23 14.56 -5.02
N THR A 116 -6.73 15.79 -4.86
CA THR A 116 -8.02 16.18 -5.40
C THR A 116 -7.99 15.98 -6.91
N GLN A 117 -8.97 15.25 -7.43
CA GLN A 117 -9.23 15.27 -8.87
C GLN A 117 -9.77 16.66 -9.20
N GLU A 118 -8.98 17.49 -9.87
CA GLU A 118 -9.60 18.55 -10.65
C GLU A 118 -10.51 17.86 -11.66
N SER A 119 -11.82 18.00 -11.43
CA SER A 119 -12.84 17.60 -12.38
C SER A 119 -12.69 18.56 -13.56
N SER A 120 -12.12 18.09 -14.67
CA SER A 120 -12.13 18.79 -15.95
C SER A 120 -12.83 17.92 -16.98
#